data_AF-A0A6B9CJ90-F1
#
_entry.id   AF-A0A6B9CJ90-F1
#
_cell.length_a   1.000
_cell.length_b   1.000
_cell.length_c   1.000
_cell.angle_alpha   90.00
_cell.angle_beta   90.00
_cell.angle_gamma   90.00
#
_symmetry.space_group_name_H-M   'P 1'
#
loop_
_entity.id
_entity.type
_entity.pdbx_description
1 polymer ?
#
loop_
_entity_poly.entity_id
_entity_poly.type
_entity_poly.pdbx_seq_one_letter_code
_entity_poly.pdbx_strand_id
1 'polypeptide(L)'
;TAGITSLLFLKLARQWPTFAVSWENMERELAARHNPQKQNSLNLALKFKILSIVVMVFALVEHTLSILAGYFSALECANIRGDENIWATYFMLQFPGMFTHHNYAFWKGFIVQFINFLSTFSWNFMDLFLILVSVALAEQFRQLNHRLYSIRGKTMPDWWWAEARIDFNRLATMTRRVDSQISDIVLLSFSTNLYFICIQLLNSFKPMPNAIQTIYFCFSFGFLLSRTAAVSLYAATVHDESLLPAPILYSVCTESYSKEI
;
A
#
# COMPACT_ATOMS: atom_id res chain seq x y z
N THR A 1 10.41 12.73 3.23
CA THR A 1 9.38 11.79 2.71
C THR A 1 7.98 12.30 3.02
N ALA A 2 7.58 12.47 4.29
CA ALA A 2 6.22 12.84 4.69
C ALA A 2 5.66 14.12 4.02
N GLY A 3 6.47 15.16 3.82
CA GLY A 3 6.05 16.36 3.10
C GLY A 3 5.71 16.10 1.62
N ILE A 4 6.54 15.31 0.93
CA ILE A 4 6.30 14.90 -0.47
C ILE A 4 5.06 14.02 -0.55
N THR A 5 4.93 13.04 0.35
CA THR A 5 3.74 12.19 0.46
C THR A 5 2.47 13.04 0.61
N SER A 6 2.48 14.03 1.50
CA SER A 6 1.34 14.93 1.72
C SER A 6 0.99 15.76 0.47
N LEU A 7 2.00 16.27 -0.26
CA LEU A 7 1.78 17.01 -1.50
C LEU A 7 1.19 16.12 -2.61
N LEU A 8 1.68 14.89 -2.76
CA LEU A 8 1.16 13.94 -3.74
C LEU A 8 -0.29 13.53 -3.40
N PHE A 9 -0.58 13.24 -2.14
CA PHE A 9 -1.95 12.95 -1.71
C PHE A 9 -2.87 14.16 -1.85
N LEU A 10 -2.39 15.39 -1.66
CA LEU A 10 -3.18 16.60 -1.91
C LEU A 10 -3.48 16.78 -3.40
N LYS A 11 -2.49 16.55 -4.28
CA LYS A 11 -2.67 16.54 -5.74
C LYS A 11 -3.71 15.49 -6.14
N LEU A 12 -3.58 14.28 -5.62
CA LEU A 12 -4.53 13.19 -5.86
C LEU A 12 -5.93 13.55 -5.35
N ALA A 13 -6.06 14.07 -4.12
CA ALA A 13 -7.34 14.42 -3.51
C ALA A 13 -8.12 15.47 -4.32
N ARG A 14 -7.43 16.37 -5.05
CA ARG A 14 -8.09 17.33 -5.95
C ARG A 14 -8.68 16.67 -7.20
N GLN A 15 -8.09 15.59 -7.69
CA GLN A 15 -8.53 14.87 -8.89
C GLN A 15 -9.44 13.68 -8.55
N TRP A 16 -9.38 13.21 -7.30
CA TRP A 16 -10.08 12.03 -6.79
C TRP A 16 -11.61 12.07 -6.96
N PRO A 17 -12.34 13.16 -6.71
CA PRO A 17 -13.80 13.15 -6.80
C PRO A 17 -14.30 12.80 -8.21
N THR A 18 -13.74 13.46 -9.23
CA THR A 18 -14.08 13.20 -10.64
C THR A 18 -13.72 11.79 -11.05
N PHE A 19 -12.57 11.30 -10.58
CA PHE A 19 -12.12 9.94 -10.82
C PHE A 19 -13.02 8.90 -10.14
N ALA A 20 -13.37 9.10 -8.87
CA ALA A 20 -14.21 8.21 -8.08
C ALA A 20 -15.62 8.07 -8.67
N VAL A 21 -16.21 9.17 -9.16
CA VAL A 21 -17.50 9.11 -9.87
C VAL A 21 -17.39 8.29 -11.16
N SER A 22 -16.31 8.48 -11.93
CA SER A 22 -16.08 7.66 -13.14
C SER A 22 -15.88 6.18 -12.80
N TRP A 23 -15.19 5.89 -11.70
CA TRP A 23 -14.99 4.53 -11.22
C TRP A 23 -16.30 3.89 -10.78
N GLU A 24 -17.07 4.59 -9.96
CA GLU A 24 -18.35 4.11 -9.44
C GLU A 24 -19.35 3.84 -10.57
N ASN A 25 -19.42 4.72 -11.58
CA ASN A 25 -20.28 4.50 -12.73
C ASN A 25 -19.90 3.23 -13.50
N MET A 26 -18.59 3.02 -13.72
CA MET A 26 -18.09 1.79 -14.36
C MET A 26 -18.44 0.55 -13.53
N GLU A 27 -18.21 0.60 -12.22
CA GLU A 27 -18.53 -0.50 -11.30
C GLU A 27 -20.02 -0.80 -11.27
N ARG A 28 -20.89 0.22 -11.26
CA ARG A 28 -22.35 0.04 -11.33
C ARG A 28 -22.79 -0.57 -12.65
N GLU A 29 -22.24 -0.11 -13.76
CA GLU A 29 -22.54 -0.67 -15.09
C GLU A 29 -22.11 -2.13 -15.20
N LEU A 30 -20.91 -2.45 -14.73
CA LEU A 30 -20.43 -3.83 -14.68
C LEU A 30 -21.30 -4.65 -13.75
N ALA A 31 -21.62 -4.18 -12.53
CA ALA A 31 -22.46 -4.91 -11.58
C ALA A 31 -23.89 -5.15 -12.08
N ALA A 32 -24.45 -4.24 -12.89
CA ALA A 32 -25.77 -4.42 -13.50
C ALA A 32 -25.76 -5.53 -14.57
N ARG A 33 -24.67 -5.67 -15.33
CA ARG A 33 -24.50 -6.70 -16.37
C ARG A 33 -24.06 -8.05 -15.79
N HIS A 34 -23.27 -8.02 -14.73
CA HIS A 34 -22.75 -9.18 -14.01
C HIS A 34 -23.66 -9.47 -12.81
N ASN A 35 -24.71 -10.27 -13.01
CA ASN A 35 -25.71 -10.67 -12.01
C ASN A 35 -25.14 -10.76 -10.56
N PRO A 36 -25.81 -10.18 -9.54
CA PRO A 36 -25.13 -9.58 -8.41
C PRO A 36 -24.64 -10.63 -7.43
N GLN A 37 -23.34 -10.89 -7.41
CA GLN A 37 -22.70 -11.37 -6.20
C GLN A 37 -22.59 -10.20 -5.20
N LYS A 38 -23.74 -9.81 -4.64
CA LYS A 38 -23.83 -8.95 -3.43
C LYS A 38 -22.89 -9.46 -2.32
N GLN A 39 -22.62 -10.77 -2.32
CA GLN A 39 -21.67 -11.45 -1.44
C GLN A 39 -20.19 -11.04 -1.64
N ASN A 40 -19.74 -10.72 -2.87
CA ASN A 40 -18.36 -10.25 -3.09
C ASN A 40 -18.14 -8.81 -2.63
N SER A 41 -19.14 -7.92 -2.75
CA SER A 41 -19.02 -6.54 -2.27
C SER A 41 -18.81 -6.44 -0.75
N LEU A 42 -19.54 -7.27 0.02
CA LEU A 42 -19.38 -7.36 1.47
C LEU A 42 -18.03 -7.97 1.85
N ASN A 43 -17.57 -8.97 1.08
CA ASN A 43 -16.25 -9.57 1.27
C ASN A 43 -15.12 -8.58 0.94
N LEU A 44 -15.27 -7.73 -0.09
CA LEU A 44 -14.27 -6.72 -0.45
C LEU A 44 -14.16 -5.63 0.61
N ALA A 45 -15.30 -5.10 1.09
CA ALA A 45 -15.32 -4.12 2.16
C ALA A 45 -14.70 -4.68 3.46
N LEU A 46 -14.97 -5.95 3.78
CA LEU A 46 -14.35 -6.64 4.91
C LEU A 46 -12.84 -6.80 4.71
N LYS A 47 -12.39 -7.23 3.53
CA LYS A 47 -10.95 -7.31 3.18
C LYS A 47 -10.26 -5.95 3.36
N PHE A 48 -10.87 -4.87 2.89
CA PHE A 48 -10.32 -3.52 3.02
C PHE A 48 -10.18 -3.10 4.49
N LYS A 49 -11.20 -3.37 5.30
CA LYS A 49 -11.17 -3.12 6.74
C LYS A 49 -10.06 -3.93 7.44
N ILE A 50 -9.97 -5.23 7.15
CA ILE A 50 -8.95 -6.10 7.76
C ILE A 50 -7.55 -5.62 7.38
N LEU A 51 -7.27 -5.40 6.08
CA LEU A 51 -5.97 -4.92 5.61
C LEU A 51 -5.59 -3.59 6.27
N SER A 52 -6.54 -2.66 6.35
CA SER A 52 -6.30 -1.35 6.97
C SER A 52 -6.02 -1.48 8.46
N ILE A 53 -6.82 -2.25 9.21
CA ILE A 53 -6.63 -2.45 10.65
C ILE A 53 -5.27 -3.10 10.91
N VAL A 54 -4.93 -4.17 10.19
CA VAL A 54 -3.69 -4.91 10.39
C VAL A 54 -2.47 -4.02 10.15
N VAL A 55 -2.41 -3.32 9.02
CA VAL A 55 -1.27 -2.46 8.68
C VAL A 55 -1.13 -1.31 9.67
N MET A 56 -2.23 -0.67 10.06
CA MET A 56 -2.19 0.48 10.96
C MET A 56 -1.87 0.10 12.42
N VAL A 57 -2.32 -1.08 12.88
CA VAL A 57 -1.94 -1.61 14.20
C VAL A 57 -0.46 -1.97 14.22
N PHE A 58 0.06 -2.63 13.19
CA PHE A 58 1.49 -2.93 13.11
C PHE A 58 2.36 -1.67 13.01
N ALA A 59 1.90 -0.65 12.29
CA ALA A 59 2.55 0.66 12.27
C ALA A 59 2.61 1.30 13.67
N LEU A 60 1.53 1.21 14.46
CA LEU A 60 1.50 1.71 15.83
C LEU A 60 2.46 0.93 16.74
N VAL A 61 2.50 -0.40 16.62
CA VAL A 61 3.41 -1.26 17.38
C VAL A 61 4.86 -0.95 17.01
N GLU A 62 5.19 -0.82 15.73
CA GLU A 62 6.52 -0.45 15.26
C GLU A 62 6.95 0.90 15.83
N HIS A 63 6.09 1.91 15.73
CA HIS A 63 6.38 3.25 16.24
C HIS A 63 6.61 3.24 17.76
N THR A 64 5.79 2.49 18.50
CA THR A 64 5.93 2.35 19.96
C THR A 64 7.25 1.65 20.32
N LEU A 65 7.60 0.57 19.62
CA LEU A 65 8.88 -0.13 19.82
C LEU A 65 10.07 0.76 19.45
N SER A 66 9.96 1.59 18.41
CA SER A 66 10.99 2.54 18.01
C SER A 66 11.27 3.57 19.12
N ILE A 67 10.21 4.15 19.70
CA ILE A 67 10.33 5.06 20.85
C ILE A 67 10.97 4.36 22.03
N LEU A 68 10.52 3.16 22.39
CA LEU A 68 11.07 2.40 23.51
C LEU A 68 12.56 2.07 23.30
N ALA A 69 12.93 1.54 22.14
CA ALA A 69 14.32 1.23 21.80
C ALA A 69 15.21 2.47 21.83
N GLY A 70 14.72 3.60 21.30
CA GLY A 70 15.41 4.88 21.37
C GLY A 70 15.56 5.39 22.81
N TYR A 71 14.53 5.23 23.65
CA TYR A 71 14.55 5.65 25.07
C TYR A 71 15.55 4.82 25.88
N PHE A 72 15.57 3.49 25.73
CA PHE A 72 16.56 2.63 26.39
C PHE A 72 17.98 2.97 25.97
N SER A 73 18.19 3.27 24.69
CA SER A 73 19.50 3.70 24.18
C SER A 73 19.93 5.05 24.78
N ALA A 74 18.98 5.96 24.97
CA ALA A 74 19.22 7.25 25.61
C ALA A 74 19.52 7.11 27.11
N LEU A 75 18.83 6.20 27.81
CA LEU A 75 19.06 5.90 29.22
C LEU A 75 20.48 5.36 29.45
N GLU A 76 20.92 4.41 28.62
CA GLU A 76 22.27 3.85 28.69
C GLU A 76 23.33 4.94 28.43
N CYS A 77 23.11 5.79 27.42
CA CYS A 77 24.02 6.88 27.10
C CYS A 77 24.07 7.96 28.20
N ALA A 78 22.92 8.33 28.78
CA ALA A 78 22.83 9.29 29.87
C ALA A 78 23.55 8.79 31.13
N ASN A 79 23.39 7.49 31.46
CA ASN A 79 24.08 6.87 32.58
C ASN A 79 25.61 6.88 32.41
N ILE A 80 26.10 6.68 31.18
CA ILE A 80 27.55 6.74 30.88
C ILE A 80 28.09 8.17 30.96
N ARG A 81 27.31 9.17 30.53
CA ARG A 81 27.72 10.59 30.49
C ARG A 81 27.50 11.33 31.80
N GLY A 82 26.71 10.77 32.72
CA GLY A 82 26.27 11.45 33.93
C GLY A 82 25.22 12.54 33.66
N ASP A 83 24.46 12.43 32.56
CA ASP A 83 23.42 13.39 32.20
C ASP A 83 22.15 13.15 33.02
N GLU A 84 21.64 14.17 33.72
CA GLU A 84 20.40 14.06 34.50
C GLU A 84 19.14 14.07 33.61
N ASN A 85 19.20 14.67 32.42
CA ASN A 85 18.05 14.86 31.55
C ASN A 85 18.03 13.84 30.40
N ILE A 86 17.50 12.65 30.68
CA ILE A 86 17.36 11.54 29.72
C ILE A 86 16.59 11.95 28.46
N TRP A 87 15.57 12.81 28.58
CA TRP A 87 14.79 13.28 27.44
C TRP A 87 15.63 14.14 26.50
N ALA A 88 16.47 15.03 27.03
CA ALA A 88 17.39 15.81 26.20
C ALA A 88 18.36 14.89 25.44
N THR A 89 18.91 13.88 26.12
CA THR A 89 19.79 12.86 25.51
C THR A 89 19.06 12.06 24.42
N TYR A 90 17.80 11.67 24.65
CA TYR A 90 16.96 10.98 23.65
C TYR A 90 16.80 11.81 22.37
N PHE A 91 16.39 13.08 22.50
CA PHE A 91 16.16 13.94 21.34
C PHE A 91 17.46 14.26 20.58
N MET A 92 18.60 14.38 21.28
CA MET A 92 19.90 14.54 20.66
C MET A 92 20.36 13.30 19.88
N LEU A 93 20.08 12.10 20.40
CA LEU A 93 20.46 10.84 19.75
C LEU A 93 19.55 10.51 18.55
N GLN A 94 18.24 10.69 18.70
CA GLN A 94 17.27 10.33 17.65
C GLN A 94 17.15 11.39 16.56
N PHE A 95 17.33 12.67 16.90
CA PHE A 95 17.18 13.79 15.98
C PHE A 95 18.41 14.71 16.01
N PRO A 96 19.62 14.18 15.72
CA PRO A 96 20.86 14.92 15.88
C PRO A 96 20.86 16.22 15.07
N GLY A 97 20.32 16.21 13.85
CA GLY A 97 20.26 17.40 12.99
C GLY A 97 19.46 18.58 13.55
N MET A 98 18.51 18.34 14.47
CA MET A 98 17.72 19.40 15.10
C MET A 98 18.31 19.84 16.44
N PHE A 99 18.83 18.91 17.25
CA PHE A 99 19.17 19.15 18.66
C PHE A 99 20.68 19.19 18.98
N THR A 100 21.58 18.98 18.01
CA THR A 100 23.03 19.19 18.27
C THR A 100 23.39 20.67 18.42
N HIS A 101 22.75 21.56 17.67
CA HIS A 101 23.02 23.00 17.71
C HIS A 101 21.99 23.81 18.51
N HIS A 102 20.81 23.25 18.75
CA HIS A 102 19.73 23.95 19.46
C HIS A 102 19.49 23.32 20.83
N ASN A 103 19.42 24.17 21.86
CA ASN A 103 19.05 23.73 23.20
C ASN A 103 17.68 23.04 23.19
N TYR A 104 17.63 21.89 23.86
CA TYR A 104 16.41 21.14 24.09
C TYR A 104 15.41 22.00 24.85
N ALA A 105 14.16 21.97 24.39
CA ALA A 105 13.02 22.56 25.09
C ALA A 105 11.84 21.60 24.91
N PHE A 106 11.01 21.47 25.94
CA PHE A 106 9.92 20.50 25.95
C PHE A 106 8.96 20.67 24.76
N TRP A 107 8.59 21.91 24.43
CA TRP A 107 7.72 22.20 23.29
C TRP A 107 8.33 21.77 21.95
N LYS A 108 9.65 21.89 21.77
CA LYS A 108 10.34 21.43 20.55
C LYS A 108 10.29 19.91 20.45
N GLY A 109 10.53 19.22 21.57
CA GLY A 109 10.44 17.76 21.64
C GLY A 109 9.04 17.26 21.27
N PHE A 110 8.00 17.91 21.82
CA PHE A 110 6.60 17.59 21.48
C PHE A 110 6.31 17.75 19.99
N ILE A 111 6.70 18.87 19.38
CA ILE A 111 6.48 19.11 17.95
C ILE A 111 7.22 18.06 17.10
N VAL A 112 8.48 17.77 17.42
CA VAL A 112 9.28 16.78 16.68
C VAL A 112 8.66 15.38 16.77
N GLN A 113 8.22 14.95 17.95
CA GLN A 113 7.55 13.65 18.09
C GLN A 113 6.21 13.60 17.37
N PHE A 114 5.43 14.69 17.40
CA PHE A 114 4.18 14.76 16.66
C PHE A 114 4.41 14.63 15.15
N ILE A 115 5.41 15.34 14.61
CA ILE A 115 5.78 15.22 13.19
C ILE A 115 6.30 13.81 12.86
N ASN A 116 7.11 13.22 13.74
CA ASN A 116 7.62 11.86 13.57
C ASN A 116 6.47 10.84 13.51
N PHE A 117 5.54 10.92 14.46
CA PHE A 117 4.33 10.10 14.48
C PHE A 117 3.53 10.24 13.18
N LEU A 118 3.20 11.46 12.76
CA LEU A 118 2.49 11.70 11.50
C LEU A 118 3.26 11.16 10.28
N SER A 119 4.59 11.26 10.29
CA SER A 119 5.45 10.78 9.21
C SER A 119 5.42 9.25 9.11
N THR A 120 5.53 8.54 10.24
CA THR A 120 5.43 7.07 10.30
C THR A 120 4.08 6.61 9.77
N PHE A 121 2.99 7.22 10.23
CA PHE A 121 1.65 6.86 9.81
C PHE A 121 1.39 7.20 8.33
N SER A 122 1.87 8.35 7.84
CA SER A 122 1.73 8.73 6.43
C SER A 122 2.46 7.76 5.50
N TRP A 123 3.64 7.28 5.90
CA TRP A 123 4.40 6.29 5.13
C TRP A 123 3.67 4.95 5.07
N ASN A 124 3.19 4.45 6.21
CA ASN A 124 2.40 3.21 6.26
C ASN A 124 1.10 3.32 5.46
N PHE A 125 0.42 4.46 5.54
CA PHE A 125 -0.80 4.73 4.79
C PHE A 125 -0.55 4.78 3.28
N MET A 126 0.58 5.34 2.83
CA MET A 126 0.94 5.36 1.41
C MET A 126 0.99 3.94 0.83
N ASP A 127 1.68 3.01 1.50
CA ASP A 127 1.79 1.63 1.06
C ASP A 127 0.45 0.90 1.14
N LEU A 128 -0.31 1.12 2.21
CA LEU A 128 -1.67 0.59 2.36
C LEU A 128 -2.59 1.07 1.22
N PHE A 129 -2.53 2.35 0.86
CA PHE A 129 -3.33 2.92 -0.22
C PHE A 129 -3.04 2.20 -1.55
N LEU A 130 -1.77 1.97 -1.88
CA LEU A 130 -1.38 1.22 -3.09
C LEU A 130 -1.88 -0.22 -3.08
N ILE A 131 -1.82 -0.90 -1.92
CA ILE A 131 -2.41 -2.24 -1.75
C ILE A 131 -3.91 -2.20 -2.03
N LEU A 132 -4.65 -1.27 -1.41
CA LEU A 132 -6.11 -1.20 -1.55
C LEU A 132 -6.55 -0.91 -2.98
N VAL A 133 -5.86 0.02 -3.67
CA VAL A 133 -6.13 0.32 -5.08
C VAL A 133 -5.85 -0.89 -5.97
N SER A 134 -4.75 -1.61 -5.72
CA SER A 134 -4.42 -2.82 -6.48
C SER A 134 -5.45 -3.93 -6.25
N VAL A 135 -5.90 -4.15 -5.01
CA VAL A 135 -6.98 -5.10 -4.71
C VAL A 135 -8.28 -4.69 -5.41
N ALA A 136 -8.62 -3.40 -5.42
CA ALA A 136 -9.82 -2.90 -6.10
C ALA A 136 -9.77 -3.21 -7.61
N LEU A 137 -8.65 -2.92 -8.26
CA LEU A 137 -8.43 -3.20 -9.69
C LEU A 137 -8.50 -4.69 -9.99
N ALA A 138 -7.78 -5.52 -9.21
CA ALA A 138 -7.77 -6.97 -9.40
C ALA A 138 -9.18 -7.56 -9.26
N GLU A 139 -9.98 -7.09 -8.30
CA GLU A 139 -11.34 -7.58 -8.11
C GLU A 139 -12.25 -7.26 -9.31
N GLN A 140 -12.05 -6.13 -10.01
CA GLN A 140 -12.81 -5.81 -11.21
C GLN A 140 -12.50 -6.78 -12.37
N PHE A 141 -11.22 -7.11 -12.58
CA PHE A 141 -10.84 -8.15 -13.56
C PHE A 141 -11.36 -9.52 -13.14
N ARG A 142 -11.29 -9.85 -11.85
CA ARG A 142 -11.80 -11.13 -11.30
C ARG A 142 -13.29 -11.30 -11.57
N GLN A 143 -14.08 -10.24 -11.50
CA GLN A 143 -15.51 -10.26 -11.85
C GLN A 143 -15.73 -10.58 -13.34
N LEU A 144 -14.99 -9.94 -14.24
CA LEU A 144 -15.03 -10.24 -15.67
C LEU A 144 -14.60 -11.68 -15.96
N ASN A 145 -13.51 -12.13 -15.32
CA ASN A 145 -13.00 -13.49 -15.43
C ASN A 145 -14.05 -14.51 -15.00
N HIS A 146 -14.74 -14.29 -13.88
CA HIS A 146 -15.83 -15.16 -13.44
C HIS A 146 -16.96 -15.28 -14.48
N ARG A 147 -17.34 -14.19 -15.15
CA ARG A 147 -18.32 -14.23 -16.25
C ARG A 147 -17.80 -15.05 -17.43
N LEU A 148 -16.58 -14.79 -17.87
CA LEU A 148 -15.95 -15.54 -18.97
C LEU A 148 -15.84 -17.03 -18.64
N TYR A 149 -15.47 -17.39 -17.41
CA TYR A 149 -15.41 -18.79 -17.00
C TYR A 149 -16.80 -19.47 -16.97
N SER A 150 -17.86 -18.74 -16.61
CA SER A 150 -19.23 -19.30 -16.54
C SER A 150 -19.82 -19.73 -17.88
N ILE A 151 -19.25 -19.22 -18.99
CA ILE A 151 -19.66 -19.54 -20.36
C ILE A 151 -18.71 -20.52 -21.05
N ARG A 152 -17.67 -21.01 -20.37
CA ARG A 152 -16.69 -21.91 -20.97
C ARG A 152 -17.38 -23.15 -21.54
N GLY A 153 -17.10 -23.47 -22.80
CA GLY A 153 -17.72 -24.58 -23.53
C GLY A 153 -19.15 -24.33 -24.01
N LYS A 154 -19.67 -23.10 -23.90
CA LYS A 154 -20.97 -22.70 -24.46
C LYS A 154 -20.77 -21.84 -25.71
N THR A 155 -21.62 -22.05 -26.70
CA THR A 155 -21.73 -21.19 -27.88
C THR A 155 -22.43 -19.90 -27.49
N MET A 156 -21.74 -18.77 -27.63
CA MET A 156 -22.28 -17.44 -27.35
C MET A 156 -22.37 -16.63 -28.64
N PRO A 157 -23.40 -15.76 -28.78
CA PRO A 157 -23.56 -14.93 -29.96
C PRO A 157 -22.50 -13.82 -30.02
N ASP A 158 -22.20 -13.33 -31.23
CA ASP A 158 -21.17 -12.30 -31.47
C ASP A 158 -21.34 -11.03 -30.62
N TRP A 159 -22.57 -10.58 -30.41
CA TRP A 159 -22.84 -9.39 -29.58
C TRP A 159 -22.35 -9.57 -28.14
N TRP A 160 -22.33 -10.80 -27.62
CA TRP A 160 -21.87 -11.08 -26.25
C TRP A 160 -20.35 -10.99 -26.16
N TRP A 161 -19.63 -11.49 -27.16
CA TRP A 161 -18.17 -11.38 -27.26
C TRP A 161 -17.73 -9.93 -27.45
N ALA A 162 -18.42 -9.18 -28.31
CA ALA A 162 -18.23 -7.75 -28.46
C ALA A 162 -18.40 -7.01 -27.11
N GLU A 163 -19.43 -7.36 -26.33
CA GLU A 163 -19.67 -6.77 -25.02
C GLU A 163 -18.56 -7.12 -24.01
N ALA A 164 -18.13 -8.38 -23.93
CA ALA A 164 -17.05 -8.80 -23.06
C ALA A 164 -15.72 -8.10 -23.39
N ARG A 165 -15.44 -7.90 -24.68
CA ARG A 165 -14.28 -7.14 -25.16
C ARG A 165 -14.36 -5.66 -24.80
N ILE A 166 -15.55 -5.05 -24.91
CA ILE A 166 -15.78 -3.66 -24.49
C ILE A 166 -15.56 -3.51 -22.98
N ASP A 167 -16.10 -4.43 -22.17
CA ASP A 167 -15.90 -4.44 -20.72
C ASP A 167 -14.41 -4.59 -20.36
N PHE A 168 -13.68 -5.50 -21.00
CA PHE A 168 -12.23 -5.65 -20.82
C PHE A 168 -11.46 -4.37 -21.17
N ASN A 169 -11.74 -3.78 -22.33
CA ASN A 169 -11.07 -2.55 -22.76
C ASN A 169 -11.35 -1.36 -21.83
N ARG A 170 -12.56 -1.28 -21.27
CA ARG A 170 -12.91 -0.27 -20.26
C ARG A 170 -12.10 -0.48 -18.98
N LEU A 171 -11.99 -1.71 -18.48
CA LEU A 171 -11.16 -2.04 -17.32
C LEU A 171 -9.68 -1.73 -17.55
N ALA A 172 -9.14 -2.10 -18.71
CA ALA A 172 -7.75 -1.80 -19.08
C ALA A 172 -7.50 -0.29 -19.15
N THR A 173 -8.43 0.47 -19.75
CA THR A 173 -8.35 1.95 -19.83
C THR A 173 -8.41 2.58 -18.43
N MET A 174 -9.29 2.06 -17.56
CA MET A 174 -9.41 2.54 -16.19
C MET A 174 -8.13 2.28 -15.37
N THR A 175 -7.55 1.08 -15.53
CA THR A 175 -6.29 0.70 -14.90
C THR A 175 -5.16 1.65 -15.31
N ARG A 176 -5.03 1.96 -16.60
CA ARG A 176 -4.06 2.95 -17.09
C ARG A 176 -4.30 4.34 -16.53
N ARG A 177 -5.57 4.73 -16.37
CA ARG A 177 -5.94 6.02 -15.77
C ARG A 177 -5.55 6.08 -14.30
N VAL A 178 -5.80 5.02 -13.51
CA VAL A 178 -5.30 4.92 -12.13
C VAL A 178 -3.80 5.07 -12.09
N ASP A 179 -3.09 4.26 -12.88
CA ASP A 179 -1.62 4.23 -12.90
C ASP A 179 -1.06 5.63 -13.18
N SER A 180 -1.62 6.34 -14.17
CA SER A 180 -1.20 7.73 -14.47
C SER A 180 -1.38 8.73 -13.32
N GLN A 181 -2.30 8.46 -12.39
CA GLN A 181 -2.63 9.32 -11.25
C GLN A 181 -1.80 8.98 -10.01
N ILE A 182 -1.42 7.71 -9.86
CA ILE A 182 -0.72 7.21 -8.68
C ILE A 182 0.75 6.87 -8.94
N SER A 183 1.24 6.94 -10.18
CA SER A 183 2.62 6.57 -10.55
C SER A 183 3.69 7.31 -9.73
N ASP A 184 3.49 8.60 -9.47
CA ASP A 184 4.35 9.40 -8.59
C ASP A 184 4.39 8.82 -7.15
N ILE A 185 3.24 8.36 -6.65
CA ILE A 185 3.09 7.77 -5.31
C ILE A 185 3.73 6.38 -5.27
N VAL A 186 3.55 5.58 -6.33
CA VAL A 186 4.19 4.27 -6.49
C VAL A 186 5.71 4.42 -6.47
N LEU A 187 6.26 5.35 -7.25
CA LEU A 187 7.69 5.62 -7.28
C LEU A 187 8.21 6.06 -5.90
N LEU A 188 7.49 6.97 -5.23
CA LEU A 188 7.86 7.41 -3.88
C LEU A 188 7.82 6.25 -2.87
N SER A 189 6.82 5.38 -2.95
CA SER A 189 6.69 4.19 -2.09
C SER A 189 7.87 3.25 -2.26
N PHE A 190 8.14 2.79 -3.48
CA PHE A 190 9.27 1.91 -3.75
C PHE A 190 10.62 2.54 -3.39
N SER A 191 10.83 3.82 -3.71
CA SER A 191 12.07 4.53 -3.37
C SER A 191 12.27 4.61 -1.85
N THR A 192 11.20 4.95 -1.12
CA THR A 192 11.24 5.08 0.35
C THR A 192 11.47 3.71 1.00
N ASN A 193 10.75 2.68 0.55
CA ASN A 193 10.89 1.33 1.06
C ASN A 193 12.29 0.77 0.81
N LEU A 194 12.82 0.92 -0.40
CA LEU A 194 14.18 0.49 -0.73
C LEU A 194 15.23 1.20 0.13
N TYR A 195 15.10 2.52 0.29
CA TYR A 195 16.01 3.30 1.14
C TYR A 195 16.04 2.78 2.58
N PHE A 196 14.88 2.55 3.19
CA PHE A 196 14.82 2.06 4.57
C PHE A 196 15.24 0.59 4.69
N ILE A 197 14.95 -0.26 3.70
CA ILE A 197 15.45 -1.64 3.66
C ILE A 197 16.97 -1.63 3.64
N CYS A 198 17.59 -0.83 2.76
CA CYS A 198 19.05 -0.71 2.68
C CYS A 198 19.67 -0.19 3.98
N ILE A 199 19.06 0.82 4.62
CA ILE A 199 19.57 1.34 5.90
C ILE A 199 19.44 0.31 7.03
N GLN A 200 18.31 -0.38 7.13
CA GLN A 200 18.14 -1.40 8.17
C GLN A 200 19.09 -2.57 7.95
N LEU A 201 19.27 -3.00 6.69
CA LEU A 201 20.26 -4.02 6.35
C LEU A 201 21.69 -3.57 6.68
N LEU A 202 22.05 -2.32 6.39
CA LEU A 202 23.35 -1.78 6.78
C LEU A 202 23.53 -1.75 8.31
N ASN A 203 22.49 -1.37 9.04
CA ASN A 203 22.52 -1.33 10.50
C ASN A 203 22.51 -2.73 11.13
N SER A 204 22.05 -3.77 10.43
CA SER A 204 22.08 -5.15 10.94
C SER A 204 23.49 -5.71 11.08
N PHE A 205 24.48 -5.10 10.42
CA PHE A 205 25.90 -5.46 10.59
C PHE A 205 26.49 -4.92 11.90
N LYS A 206 25.83 -3.96 12.56
CA LYS A 206 26.29 -3.45 13.85
C LYS A 206 25.83 -4.40 14.96
N PRO A 207 26.69 -4.70 15.96
CA PRO A 207 26.28 -5.51 17.09
C PRO A 207 25.15 -4.80 17.84
N MET A 208 24.07 -5.54 18.10
CA MET A 208 22.92 -5.05 18.87
C MET A 208 23.15 -5.40 20.35
N PRO A 209 23.43 -4.41 21.23
CA PRO A 209 23.80 -4.68 22.61
C PRO A 209 22.66 -5.26 23.45
N ASN A 210 21.41 -4.91 23.14
CA ASN A 210 20.26 -5.18 24.01
C ASN A 210 19.16 -5.98 23.30
N ALA A 211 18.52 -6.92 24.01
CA ALA A 211 17.42 -7.73 23.48
C ALA A 211 16.25 -6.91 22.93
N ILE A 212 15.96 -5.75 23.54
CA ILE A 212 14.91 -4.82 23.10
C ILE A 212 15.22 -4.26 21.70
N GLN A 213 16.48 -3.89 21.45
CA GLN A 213 16.91 -3.39 20.14
C GLN A 213 16.85 -4.49 19.08
N THR A 214 17.20 -5.74 19.44
CA THR A 214 17.07 -6.89 18.54
C THR A 214 15.62 -7.17 18.18
N ILE A 215 14.71 -7.18 19.17
CA ILE A 215 13.27 -7.36 18.93
C ILE A 215 12.73 -6.25 18.05
N TYR A 216 13.06 -4.98 18.36
CA TYR A 216 12.67 -3.84 17.54
C TYR A 216 13.16 -3.98 16.10
N PHE A 217 14.45 -4.28 15.92
CA PHE A 217 15.05 -4.44 14.60
C PHE A 217 14.35 -5.54 13.80
N CYS A 218 14.19 -6.75 14.36
CA CYS A 218 13.55 -7.87 13.69
C CYS A 218 12.10 -7.56 13.31
N PHE A 219 11.34 -6.93 14.22
CA PHE A 219 9.95 -6.57 13.96
C PHE A 219 9.85 -5.48 12.89
N SER A 220 10.59 -4.38 13.03
CA SER A 220 10.61 -3.26 12.07
C SER A 220 11.02 -3.74 10.68
N PHE A 221 12.11 -4.51 10.59
CA PHE A 221 12.64 -4.98 9.31
C PHE A 221 11.70 -5.98 8.64
N GLY A 222 11.21 -6.96 9.41
CA GLY A 222 10.22 -7.93 8.93
C GLY A 222 8.95 -7.25 8.45
N PHE A 223 8.41 -6.31 9.23
CA PHE A 223 7.21 -5.55 8.85
C PHE A 223 7.42 -4.75 7.57
N LEU A 224 8.55 -4.04 7.44
CA LEU A 224 8.89 -3.29 6.23
C LEU A 224 9.00 -4.19 5.00
N LEU A 225 9.68 -5.34 5.11
CA LEU A 225 9.80 -6.30 4.03
C LEU A 225 8.44 -6.90 3.63
N SER A 226 7.66 -7.36 4.61
CA SER A 226 6.33 -7.92 4.36
C SER A 226 5.41 -6.90 3.70
N ARG A 227 5.42 -5.65 4.16
CA ARG A 227 4.61 -4.57 3.58
C ARG A 227 5.05 -4.24 2.14
N THR A 228 6.35 -4.14 1.90
CA THR A 228 6.89 -3.89 0.55
C THR A 228 6.56 -5.04 -0.40
N ALA A 229 6.71 -6.29 0.04
CA ALA A 229 6.33 -7.47 -0.73
C ALA A 229 4.83 -7.49 -1.02
N ALA A 230 3.99 -7.12 -0.05
CA ALA A 230 2.54 -7.03 -0.24
C ALA A 230 2.16 -6.01 -1.33
N VAL A 231 2.75 -4.81 -1.32
CA VAL A 231 2.53 -3.80 -2.39
C VAL A 231 2.83 -4.41 -3.75
N SER A 232 3.99 -5.07 -3.91
CA SER A 232 4.38 -5.70 -5.18
C SER A 232 3.45 -6.85 -5.59
N LEU A 233 3.09 -7.73 -4.66
CA LEU A 233 2.24 -8.90 -4.94
C LEU A 233 0.82 -8.50 -5.34
N TYR A 234 0.23 -7.53 -4.63
CA TYR A 234 -1.10 -7.04 -4.99
C TYR A 234 -1.08 -6.29 -6.33
N ALA A 235 -0.03 -5.52 -6.62
CA ALA A 235 0.14 -4.91 -7.94
C ALA A 235 0.28 -5.97 -9.05
N ALA A 236 1.07 -7.02 -8.82
CA ALA A 236 1.23 -8.13 -9.75
C ALA A 236 -0.09 -8.89 -10.00
N THR A 237 -0.92 -9.05 -8.96
CA THR A 237 -2.23 -9.70 -9.07
C THR A 237 -3.14 -8.99 -10.08
N VAL A 238 -3.05 -7.66 -10.22
CA VAL A 238 -3.80 -6.91 -11.25
C VAL A 238 -3.40 -7.38 -12.65
N HIS A 239 -2.10 -7.56 -12.88
CA HIS A 239 -1.59 -8.05 -14.15
C HIS A 239 -2.01 -9.50 -14.40
N ASP A 240 -1.86 -10.38 -13.40
CA ASP A 240 -2.23 -11.79 -13.52
C ASP A 240 -3.71 -11.97 -13.86
N GLU A 241 -4.61 -11.25 -13.16
CA GLU A 241 -6.04 -11.27 -13.43
C GLU A 241 -6.38 -10.70 -14.82
N SER A 242 -5.61 -9.75 -15.34
CA SER A 242 -5.81 -9.21 -16.69
C SER A 242 -5.48 -10.20 -17.81
N LEU A 243 -4.71 -11.26 -17.53
CA LEU A 243 -4.30 -12.27 -18.50
C LEU A 243 -5.23 -13.49 -18.56
N LEU A 244 -6.04 -13.72 -17.52
CA LEU A 244 -6.97 -14.87 -17.43
C LEU A 244 -8.06 -14.94 -18.52
N PRO A 245 -8.47 -13.85 -19.19
CA PRO A 245 -9.36 -13.94 -20.35
C PRO A 245 -8.76 -14.72 -21.53
N ALA A 246 -7.44 -14.66 -21.75
CA ALA A 246 -6.82 -15.19 -22.97
C ALA A 246 -6.98 -16.72 -23.14
N PRO A 247 -6.71 -17.57 -22.12
CA PRO A 247 -6.97 -19.00 -22.21
C PRO A 247 -8.43 -19.37 -22.52
N ILE A 248 -9.38 -18.54 -22.09
CA ILE A 248 -10.81 -18.77 -22.32
C ILE A 248 -11.14 -18.51 -23.79
N LEU A 249 -10.62 -17.41 -24.36
CA LEU A 249 -10.77 -17.06 -25.77
C LEU A 249 -10.18 -18.14 -26.69
N TYR A 250 -9.02 -18.71 -26.35
CA TYR A 250 -8.44 -19.82 -27.12
C TYR A 250 -9.22 -21.14 -27.03
N SER A 251 -10.14 -21.26 -26.06
CA SER A 251 -10.95 -22.47 -25.87
C SER A 251 -12.35 -22.39 -26.51
N VAL A 252 -12.64 -21.31 -27.23
CA VAL A 252 -13.93 -21.13 -27.91
C VAL A 252 -14.04 -22.09 -29.09
N CYS A 253 -15.19 -22.77 -29.22
CA CYS A 253 -15.47 -23.68 -30.33
C CYS A 253 -15.37 -22.94 -31.68
N THR A 254 -14.85 -23.63 -32.70
CA THR A 254 -14.64 -23.05 -34.04
C THR A 254 -15.93 -22.49 -34.66
N GLU A 255 -17.08 -23.06 -34.31
CA GLU A 255 -18.42 -22.61 -34.74
C GLU A 255 -18.84 -21.26 -34.15
N SER A 256 -18.19 -20.83 -33.05
CA SER A 256 -18.43 -19.55 -32.39
C SER A 256 -17.29 -18.56 -32.63
N TYR A 257 -16.27 -18.91 -33.41
CA TYR A 257 -15.14 -18.03 -33.70
C TYR A 257 -15.57 -16.88 -34.60
N SER A 258 -15.41 -15.64 -34.15
CA SER A 258 -15.76 -14.43 -34.89
C SER A 258 -14.71 -13.35 -34.72
N LYS A 259 -14.84 -12.24 -35.47
CA LYS A 259 -13.89 -11.11 -35.41
C LYS A 259 -13.80 -10.43 -34.04
N GLU A 260 -14.75 -10.73 -33.16
CA GLU A 260 -14.83 -10.14 -31.82
C GLU A 260 -14.08 -10.95 -30.75
N ILE A 261 -13.61 -12.15 -31.10
CA ILE A 261 -12.80 -13.05 -30.24
C ILE A 261 -11.31 -12.81 -30.50
#